data_AF-A0ABD5W8E4-F1
#
_entry.id   AF-A0ABD5W8E4-F1
#
_cell.length_a   1.000
_cell.length_b   1.000
_cell.length_c   1.000
_cell.angle_alpha   90.00
_cell.angle_beta   90.00
_cell.angle_gamma   90.00
#
_symmetry.space_group_name_H-M   'P 1'
#
loop_
_entity.id
_entity.type
_entity.pdbx_description
1 polymer ?
#
loop_
_entity_poly.entity_id
_entity_poly.type
_entity_poly.pdbx_seq_one_letter_code
_entity_poly.pdbx_strand_id
1 'polypeptide(L)'
;MFSIKAFVQFNPAGERIFPDAHTTALITFLEATPENESDGETRFIRVDDSVSGYELRDAVKEGESGRTDWGFINCVQQTQLDPVKNWESLFTPTDIDTSSFRRLDEFATVHRGVTTGAVNFFCLSQADVDDLELANEHLSRLIRRPRLVDGYDFRDEDWEELRGNGEDVWLFDPDLIQEIPESIRVFTEQMAEDSSVLPDDDSGRVANVLAYLRGGVSKHGLSETTTFEDRPYWYRPRRQDSPQVLIQNASGDGFTFLLNETPARNIHNFDGLYDVTLNETELKALLAYLNSGVAERVVSNYTQTRQGGLEKLGPGALKKLPVIDVTDIDDELTTDLADLFDTLRETTRRDDDCESVINRIDAVLQQTL
;
A
#
# COMPACT_ATOMS: atom_id res chain seq x y z
N MET A 1 17.58 -30.28 18.43
CA MET A 1 17.34 -29.19 17.45
C MET A 1 16.36 -29.74 16.40
N PHE A 2 15.70 -28.92 15.59
CA PHE A 2 14.84 -29.44 14.52
C PHE A 2 15.51 -29.22 13.16
N SER A 3 15.60 -30.28 12.35
CA SER A 3 15.84 -30.18 10.91
C SER A 3 14.50 -29.92 10.22
N ILE A 4 14.46 -28.88 9.41
CA ILE A 4 13.24 -28.48 8.68
C ILE A 4 13.29 -29.17 7.32
N LYS A 5 12.52 -30.25 7.14
CA LYS A 5 12.56 -31.05 5.91
C LYS A 5 11.76 -30.40 4.80
N ALA A 6 10.54 -29.98 5.12
CA ALA A 6 9.69 -29.35 4.14
C ALA A 6 8.63 -28.46 4.77
N PHE A 7 8.22 -27.46 4.01
CA PHE A 7 6.96 -26.79 4.15
C PHE A 7 6.11 -27.07 2.92
N VAL A 8 4.83 -27.40 3.12
CA VAL A 8 3.87 -27.61 2.04
C VAL A 8 2.77 -26.57 2.18
N GLN A 9 2.70 -25.64 1.24
CA GLN A 9 1.66 -24.62 1.15
C GLN A 9 0.67 -25.02 0.05
N PHE A 10 -0.61 -24.97 0.38
CA PHE A 10 -1.66 -25.10 -0.64
C PHE A 10 -2.00 -23.71 -1.16
N ASN A 11 -2.18 -23.60 -2.47
CA ASN A 11 -2.40 -22.34 -3.14
C ASN A 11 -3.52 -21.53 -2.44
N PRO A 12 -3.23 -20.33 -1.90
CA PRO A 12 -4.20 -19.50 -1.21
C PRO A 12 -5.40 -19.07 -2.07
N ALA A 13 -5.22 -19.01 -3.38
CA ALA A 13 -6.25 -18.66 -4.36
C ALA A 13 -7.07 -19.87 -4.83
N GLY A 14 -6.68 -21.10 -4.45
CA GLY A 14 -7.34 -22.34 -4.82
C GLY A 14 -8.55 -22.71 -3.93
N GLU A 15 -9.04 -23.94 -4.07
CA GLU A 15 -10.12 -24.46 -3.22
C GLU A 15 -9.73 -24.45 -1.73
N ARG A 16 -10.64 -23.97 -0.88
CA ARG A 16 -10.40 -23.91 0.57
C ARG A 16 -10.37 -25.31 1.15
N ILE A 17 -9.25 -25.66 1.79
CA ILE A 17 -9.12 -26.91 2.55
C ILE A 17 -10.09 -26.95 3.73
N PHE A 18 -10.32 -25.80 4.36
CA PHE A 18 -11.28 -25.65 5.46
C PHE A 18 -12.41 -24.72 5.01
N PRO A 19 -13.61 -25.24 4.71
CA PRO A 19 -14.68 -24.43 4.10
C PRO A 19 -15.12 -23.24 4.98
N ASP A 20 -15.07 -23.42 6.30
CA ASP A 20 -15.48 -22.41 7.28
C ASP A 20 -14.35 -21.48 7.74
N ALA A 21 -13.13 -21.61 7.21
CA ALA A 21 -11.98 -20.82 7.61
C ALA A 21 -11.27 -20.16 6.42
N HIS A 22 -11.06 -18.85 6.51
CA HIS A 22 -10.24 -18.08 5.57
C HIS A 22 -8.76 -18.17 5.98
N THR A 23 -8.15 -19.34 5.80
CA THR A 23 -6.76 -19.62 6.21
C THR A 23 -6.00 -20.36 5.13
N THR A 24 -4.78 -19.91 4.83
CA THR A 24 -3.82 -20.68 4.03
C THR A 24 -3.34 -21.86 4.86
N ALA A 25 -3.54 -23.09 4.37
CA ALA A 25 -3.03 -24.28 5.05
C ALA A 25 -1.54 -24.47 4.77
N LEU A 26 -0.77 -24.68 5.82
CA LEU A 26 0.66 -24.98 5.76
C LEU A 26 0.92 -26.28 6.53
N ILE A 27 1.50 -27.28 5.88
CA ILE A 27 1.98 -28.49 6.54
C ILE A 27 3.49 -28.36 6.72
N THR A 28 3.96 -28.52 7.96
CA THR A 28 5.38 -28.44 8.28
C THR A 28 5.93 -29.80 8.67
N PHE A 29 7.01 -30.22 8.03
CA PHE A 29 7.74 -31.45 8.32
C PHE A 29 9.02 -31.13 9.09
N LEU A 30 9.00 -31.39 10.40
CA LEU A 30 10.13 -31.18 11.31
C LEU A 30 10.65 -32.53 11.80
N GLU A 31 11.96 -32.73 11.73
CA GLU A 31 12.62 -33.90 12.30
C GLU A 31 13.48 -33.47 13.49
N ALA A 32 13.29 -34.14 14.63
CA ALA A 32 14.12 -33.89 15.82
C ALA A 32 15.48 -34.56 15.64
N THR A 33 16.55 -33.76 15.58
CA THR A 33 17.92 -34.26 15.41
C THR A 33 18.74 -34.09 16.70
N PRO A 34 19.55 -35.10 17.07
CA PRO A 34 20.55 -34.97 18.13
C PRO A 34 21.75 -34.18 17.61
N GLU A 35 21.88 -32.92 18.05
CA GLU A 35 22.94 -31.93 17.73
C GLU A 35 23.05 -31.47 16.26
N ASN A 36 23.24 -30.14 16.09
CA ASN A 36 23.68 -29.32 14.92
C ASN A 36 23.79 -29.92 13.48
N GLU A 37 22.95 -30.87 13.08
CA GLU A 37 22.75 -31.22 11.67
C GLU A 37 21.88 -30.16 11.01
N SER A 38 22.50 -29.04 10.64
CA SER A 38 21.89 -27.99 9.82
C SER A 38 22.24 -28.10 8.33
N ASP A 39 22.93 -29.18 7.93
CA ASP A 39 23.48 -29.38 6.57
C ASP A 39 22.47 -30.02 5.59
N GLY A 40 21.18 -29.99 5.94
CA GLY A 40 20.11 -30.53 5.12
C GLY A 40 19.44 -29.47 4.25
N GLU A 41 18.79 -29.91 3.18
CA GLU A 41 17.91 -29.07 2.39
C GLU A 41 16.51 -28.99 3.02
N THR A 42 15.93 -27.79 2.98
CA THR A 42 14.53 -27.53 3.26
C THR A 42 13.78 -27.35 1.95
N ARG A 43 12.69 -28.09 1.76
CA ARG A 43 11.84 -28.01 0.58
C ARG A 43 10.64 -27.11 0.82
N PHE A 44 10.47 -26.08 0.01
CA PHE A 44 9.25 -25.26 -0.04
C PHE A 44 8.41 -25.76 -1.20
N ILE A 45 7.30 -26.42 -0.88
CA ILE A 45 6.44 -27.09 -1.84
C ILE A 45 5.12 -26.32 -1.93
N ARG A 46 4.81 -25.81 -3.13
CA ARG A 46 3.51 -25.20 -3.43
C ARG A 46 2.64 -26.21 -4.16
N VAL A 47 1.42 -26.41 -3.67
CA VAL A 47 0.42 -27.30 -4.28
C VAL A 47 -0.66 -26.44 -4.91
N ASP A 48 -0.70 -26.42 -6.23
CA ASP A 48 -1.66 -25.64 -7.03
C ASP A 48 -2.88 -26.49 -7.45
N ASP A 49 -2.67 -27.78 -7.69
CA ASP A 49 -3.71 -28.74 -8.11
C ASP A 49 -3.75 -30.00 -7.21
N SER A 50 -4.73 -30.86 -7.45
CA SER A 50 -4.90 -32.12 -6.72
C SER A 50 -3.67 -33.02 -6.85
N VAL A 51 -3.02 -33.33 -5.72
CA VAL A 51 -1.87 -34.24 -5.62
C VAL A 51 -2.19 -35.43 -4.71
N SER A 52 -1.70 -36.63 -5.05
CA SER A 52 -1.89 -37.78 -4.16
C SER A 52 -1.00 -37.68 -2.92
N GLY A 53 -1.44 -38.28 -1.80
CA GLY A 53 -0.64 -38.33 -0.58
C GLY A 53 0.67 -39.12 -0.73
N TYR A 54 0.80 -39.96 -1.76
CA TYR A 54 2.04 -40.66 -2.09
C TYR A 54 3.03 -39.70 -2.78
N GLU A 55 2.60 -39.03 -3.85
CA GLU A 55 3.43 -38.07 -4.59
C GLU A 55 3.89 -36.91 -3.70
N LEU A 56 3.02 -36.40 -2.84
CA LEU A 56 3.39 -35.33 -1.91
C LEU A 56 4.45 -35.80 -0.89
N ARG A 57 4.38 -37.05 -0.42
CA ARG A 57 5.38 -37.61 0.49
C ARG A 57 6.72 -37.83 -0.21
N ASP A 58 6.71 -38.26 -1.46
CA ASP A 58 7.92 -38.41 -2.27
C ASP A 58 8.56 -37.03 -2.52
N ALA A 59 7.75 -36.02 -2.86
CA ALA A 59 8.22 -34.63 -3.00
C ALA A 59 8.87 -34.09 -1.71
N VAL A 60 8.28 -34.35 -0.54
CA VAL A 60 8.85 -33.94 0.77
C VAL A 60 10.21 -34.59 1.04
N LYS A 61 10.41 -35.84 0.63
CA LYS A 61 11.64 -36.60 0.91
C LYS A 61 12.74 -36.37 -0.10
N GLU A 62 12.40 -36.41 -1.38
CA GLU A 62 13.33 -36.54 -2.51
C GLU A 62 13.02 -35.56 -3.66
N GLY A 63 12.05 -34.65 -3.48
CA GLY A 63 11.72 -33.66 -4.51
C GLY A 63 12.92 -32.79 -4.89
N GLU A 64 13.07 -32.55 -6.18
CA GLU A 64 14.06 -31.61 -6.74
C GLU A 64 13.38 -30.28 -7.07
N SER A 65 14.15 -29.19 -7.10
CA SER A 65 13.63 -27.87 -7.47
C SER A 65 13.05 -27.88 -8.88
N GLY A 66 11.83 -27.37 -9.06
CA GLY A 66 11.19 -27.25 -10.36
C GLY A 66 9.67 -27.27 -10.33
N ARG A 67 9.07 -27.05 -11.51
CA ARG A 67 7.63 -27.21 -11.73
C ARG A 67 7.27 -28.69 -11.78
N THR A 68 6.14 -29.02 -11.18
CA THR A 68 5.49 -30.33 -11.26
C THR A 68 4.14 -30.17 -11.96
N ASP A 69 3.49 -31.29 -12.30
CA ASP A 69 2.15 -31.27 -12.89
C ASP A 69 1.07 -30.73 -11.94
N TRP A 70 1.38 -30.59 -10.65
CA TRP A 70 0.45 -30.16 -9.60
C TRP A 70 0.92 -28.94 -8.81
N GLY A 71 2.07 -28.35 -9.15
CA GLY A 71 2.61 -27.20 -8.43
C GLY A 71 4.10 -26.96 -8.64
N PHE A 72 4.81 -26.65 -7.55
CA PHE A 72 6.21 -26.25 -7.59
C PHE A 72 6.98 -26.70 -6.34
N ILE A 73 8.27 -27.02 -6.52
CA ILE A 73 9.18 -27.37 -5.43
C ILE A 73 10.40 -26.45 -5.50
N ASN A 74 10.79 -25.86 -4.37
CA ASN A 74 12.03 -25.12 -4.21
C ASN A 74 12.88 -25.74 -3.09
N CYS A 75 14.08 -26.20 -3.40
CA CYS A 75 15.03 -26.71 -2.42
C CYS A 75 16.01 -25.61 -2.01
N VAL A 76 16.08 -25.31 -0.71
CA VAL A 76 16.98 -24.30 -0.14
C VAL A 76 17.83 -24.96 0.93
N GLN A 77 19.13 -24.71 0.94
CA GLN A 77 20.02 -25.19 2.00
C GLN A 77 19.58 -24.57 3.33
N GLN A 78 19.39 -25.38 4.38
CA GLN A 78 18.84 -24.88 5.64
C GLN A 78 19.75 -23.84 6.30
N THR A 79 21.06 -23.88 6.02
CA THR A 79 22.05 -22.86 6.44
C THR A 79 21.88 -21.49 5.77
N GLN A 80 21.17 -21.42 4.64
CA GLN A 80 20.88 -20.19 3.90
C GLN A 80 19.55 -19.54 4.33
N LEU A 81 18.77 -20.21 5.19
CA LEU A 81 17.52 -19.67 5.69
C LEU A 81 17.77 -18.57 6.73
N ASP A 82 17.28 -17.36 6.43
CA ASP A 82 17.31 -16.22 7.34
C ASP A 82 15.94 -16.06 8.01
N PRO A 83 15.80 -16.25 9.33
CA PRO A 83 14.51 -16.19 10.03
C PRO A 83 13.86 -14.79 10.02
N VAL A 84 14.58 -13.75 9.60
CA VAL A 84 14.05 -12.38 9.48
C VAL A 84 13.41 -12.14 8.11
N LYS A 85 13.74 -12.95 7.09
CA LYS A 85 13.19 -12.82 5.74
C LYS A 85 11.82 -13.47 5.61
N ASN A 86 11.02 -12.97 4.67
CA ASN A 86 9.76 -13.62 4.31
C ASN A 86 10.07 -14.93 3.57
N TRP A 87 9.75 -16.07 4.18
CA TRP A 87 9.93 -17.38 3.54
C TRP A 87 8.78 -17.74 2.59
N GLU A 88 7.70 -16.96 2.55
CA GLU A 88 6.60 -17.16 1.61
C GLU A 88 7.07 -17.06 0.15
N SER A 89 8.01 -16.16 -0.13
CA SER A 89 8.63 -16.03 -1.46
C SER A 89 9.38 -17.28 -1.91
N LEU A 90 9.79 -18.15 -0.97
CA LEU A 90 10.49 -19.39 -1.30
C LEU A 90 9.54 -20.45 -1.91
N PHE A 91 8.22 -20.30 -1.80
CA PHE A 91 7.25 -21.14 -2.52
C PHE A 91 7.09 -20.76 -4.00
N THR A 92 7.46 -19.52 -4.35
CA THR A 92 7.39 -19.00 -5.72
C THR A 92 8.67 -18.18 -6.01
N PRO A 93 9.85 -18.82 -6.04
CA PRO A 93 11.09 -18.12 -6.27
C PRO A 93 11.05 -17.41 -7.63
N THR A 94 11.59 -16.20 -7.64
CA THR A 94 11.64 -15.35 -8.83
C THR A 94 13.02 -15.45 -9.47
N ASP A 95 13.08 -15.72 -10.77
CA ASP A 95 14.35 -15.83 -11.53
C ASP A 95 14.97 -14.46 -11.89
N ILE A 96 14.48 -13.35 -11.32
CA ILE A 96 15.01 -12.01 -11.61
C ILE A 96 16.22 -11.79 -10.72
N ASP A 97 17.39 -11.59 -11.32
CA ASP A 97 18.56 -11.13 -10.60
C ASP A 97 18.42 -9.65 -10.25
N THR A 98 18.11 -9.37 -8.99
CA THR A 98 18.02 -7.99 -8.47
C THR A 98 19.33 -7.52 -7.84
N SER A 99 20.47 -8.18 -8.10
CA SER A 99 21.75 -7.86 -7.45
C SER A 99 22.32 -6.49 -7.86
N SER A 100 22.01 -6.04 -9.08
CA SER A 100 22.35 -4.71 -9.61
C SER A 100 21.34 -3.62 -9.24
N PHE A 101 20.21 -3.98 -8.61
CA PHE A 101 19.12 -3.05 -8.34
C PHE A 101 19.41 -2.20 -7.11
N ARG A 102 18.79 -1.02 -7.07
CA ARG A 102 18.86 -0.11 -5.93
C ARG A 102 17.57 -0.14 -5.13
N ARG A 103 17.63 0.38 -3.91
CA ARG A 103 16.42 0.42 -3.07
C ARG A 103 15.56 1.60 -3.45
N LEU A 104 14.25 1.41 -3.47
CA LEU A 104 13.30 2.48 -3.76
C LEU A 104 13.47 3.72 -2.84
N ASP A 105 13.90 3.53 -1.58
CA ASP A 105 14.12 4.65 -0.66
C ASP A 105 15.38 5.49 -0.94
N GLU A 106 16.18 5.10 -1.94
CA GLU A 106 17.28 5.92 -2.46
C GLU A 106 16.78 7.00 -3.43
N PHE A 107 15.59 6.82 -4.02
CA PHE A 107 14.98 7.74 -4.98
C PHE A 107 13.83 8.58 -4.39
N ALA A 108 13.23 8.13 -3.27
CA ALA A 108 12.11 8.82 -2.66
C ALA A 108 11.96 8.51 -1.16
N THR A 109 11.37 9.44 -0.42
CA THR A 109 10.93 9.21 0.95
C THR A 109 9.63 8.41 0.95
N VAL A 110 9.66 7.18 1.50
CA VAL A 110 8.45 6.35 1.65
C VAL A 110 7.78 6.61 2.99
N HIS A 111 6.50 7.01 2.94
CA HIS A 111 5.65 7.13 4.13
C HIS A 111 4.29 6.50 3.93
N ARG A 112 3.74 5.96 5.02
CA ARG A 112 2.33 5.59 5.09
C ARG A 112 1.46 6.83 5.21
N GLY A 113 0.29 6.82 4.58
CA GLY A 113 -0.71 7.86 4.77
C GLY A 113 -1.17 7.96 6.23
N VAL A 114 -1.61 9.15 6.63
CA VAL A 114 -1.87 9.47 8.03
C VAL A 114 -3.09 8.70 8.57
N THR A 115 -2.99 8.16 9.78
CA THR A 115 -4.17 7.63 10.49
C THR A 115 -4.92 8.78 11.15
N THR A 116 -6.15 9.05 10.69
CA THR A 116 -6.95 10.17 11.20
C THR A 116 -7.62 9.87 12.55
N GLY A 117 -7.82 8.60 12.91
CA GLY A 117 -8.46 8.20 14.18
C GLY A 117 -9.99 8.33 14.19
N ALA A 118 -10.53 9.32 13.47
CA ALA A 118 -11.96 9.53 13.28
C ALA A 118 -12.27 9.89 11.81
N VAL A 119 -12.31 8.88 10.95
CA VAL A 119 -12.50 9.04 9.50
C VAL A 119 -13.68 9.94 9.16
N ASN A 120 -14.86 9.64 9.70
CA ASN A 120 -16.10 10.34 9.35
C ASN A 120 -16.14 11.79 9.89
N PHE A 121 -15.17 12.17 10.71
CA PHE A 121 -15.00 13.53 11.22
C PHE A 121 -13.91 14.30 10.45
N PHE A 122 -12.95 13.62 9.83
CA PHE A 122 -11.88 14.31 9.10
C PHE A 122 -12.11 14.32 7.60
N CYS A 123 -12.84 13.36 7.06
CA CYS A 123 -13.10 13.21 5.64
C CYS A 123 -14.51 13.71 5.35
N LEU A 124 -14.63 14.70 4.46
CA LEU A 124 -15.86 15.42 4.16
C LEU A 124 -16.16 15.38 2.67
N SER A 125 -17.43 15.24 2.33
CA SER A 125 -17.93 15.49 0.97
C SER A 125 -18.04 16.99 0.71
N GLN A 126 -18.25 17.38 -0.56
CA GLN A 126 -18.56 18.78 -0.86
C GLN A 126 -19.86 19.24 -0.18
N ALA A 127 -20.86 18.37 -0.08
CA ALA A 127 -22.12 18.68 0.58
C ALA A 127 -21.93 18.99 2.07
N ASP A 128 -21.09 18.21 2.77
CA ASP A 128 -20.76 18.50 4.18
C ASP A 128 -20.06 19.86 4.33
N VAL A 129 -19.12 20.18 3.43
CA VAL A 129 -18.40 21.46 3.44
C VAL A 129 -19.35 22.64 3.23
N ASP A 130 -20.30 22.50 2.30
CA ASP A 130 -21.29 23.53 2.00
C ASP A 130 -22.30 23.70 3.15
N ASP A 131 -22.82 22.60 3.69
CA ASP A 131 -23.78 22.60 4.81
C ASP A 131 -23.18 23.19 6.10
N LEU A 132 -21.88 22.96 6.32
CA LEU A 132 -21.14 23.47 7.48
C LEU A 132 -20.51 24.85 7.22
N GLU A 133 -20.63 25.37 5.99
CA GLU A 133 -20.02 26.62 5.55
C GLU A 133 -18.53 26.73 5.94
N LEU A 134 -17.78 25.64 5.74
CA LEU A 134 -16.35 25.57 6.07
C LEU A 134 -15.52 26.29 5.01
N ALA A 135 -14.62 27.17 5.46
CA ALA A 135 -13.70 27.85 4.57
C ALA A 135 -12.63 26.89 4.01
N ASN A 136 -12.31 27.03 2.72
CA ASN A 136 -11.29 26.21 2.03
C ASN A 136 -9.90 26.25 2.69
N GLU A 137 -9.58 27.29 3.46
CA GLU A 137 -8.31 27.39 4.20
C GLU A 137 -8.17 26.33 5.31
N HIS A 138 -9.28 25.73 5.74
CA HIS A 138 -9.30 24.62 6.70
C HIS A 138 -9.35 23.26 6.04
N LEU A 139 -9.32 23.20 4.70
CA LEU A 139 -9.54 21.99 3.93
C LEU A 139 -8.35 21.71 3.03
N SER A 140 -8.02 20.43 2.89
CA SER A 140 -7.08 19.93 1.89
C SER A 140 -7.80 18.95 0.98
N ARG A 141 -7.46 18.93 -0.32
CA ARG A 141 -7.96 17.88 -1.22
C ARG A 141 -7.52 16.50 -0.74
N LEU A 142 -8.37 15.51 -0.93
CA LEU A 142 -8.20 14.15 -0.40
C LEU A 142 -8.55 13.10 -1.45
N ILE A 143 -7.73 12.05 -1.50
CA ILE A 143 -8.04 10.76 -2.13
C ILE A 143 -8.33 9.77 -1.00
N ARG A 144 -9.62 9.46 -0.81
CA ARG A 144 -10.06 8.72 0.38
C ARG A 144 -9.73 7.23 0.34
N ARG A 145 -9.84 6.57 -0.81
CA ARG A 145 -9.69 5.10 -0.89
C ARG A 145 -9.11 4.69 -2.24
N PRO A 146 -8.32 3.60 -2.30
CA PRO A 146 -7.81 3.04 -3.55
C PRO A 146 -8.89 2.82 -4.61
N ARG A 147 -10.03 2.22 -4.23
CA ARG A 147 -11.17 1.95 -5.12
C ARG A 147 -11.79 3.16 -5.85
N LEU A 148 -11.41 4.39 -5.48
CA LEU A 148 -11.92 5.62 -6.10
C LEU A 148 -11.00 6.12 -7.21
N VAL A 149 -9.86 5.46 -7.40
CA VAL A 149 -8.90 5.79 -8.42
C VAL A 149 -8.79 4.60 -9.35
N ASP A 150 -8.91 4.88 -10.65
CA ASP A 150 -8.75 3.88 -11.70
C ASP A 150 -7.53 4.23 -12.56
N GLY A 151 -6.83 3.21 -13.03
CA GLY A 151 -5.60 3.35 -13.82
C GLY A 151 -4.35 3.76 -13.06
N TYR A 152 -3.49 4.54 -13.72
CA TYR A 152 -2.07 4.72 -13.35
C TYR A 152 -1.70 6.19 -13.03
N ASP A 153 -2.67 7.11 -13.10
CA ASP A 153 -2.52 8.49 -12.66
C ASP A 153 -3.79 9.04 -12.03
N PHE A 154 -3.65 10.12 -11.26
CA PHE A 154 -4.75 10.87 -10.68
C PHE A 154 -4.57 12.35 -10.98
N ARG A 155 -5.54 12.93 -11.68
CA ARG A 155 -5.55 14.29 -12.22
C ARG A 155 -6.66 15.13 -11.59
N ASP A 156 -6.64 16.43 -11.88
CA ASP A 156 -7.65 17.37 -11.38
C ASP A 156 -9.05 16.97 -11.84
N GLU A 157 -9.21 16.46 -13.06
CA GLU A 157 -10.51 16.00 -13.57
C GLU A 157 -11.09 14.84 -12.73
N ASP A 158 -10.25 13.91 -12.32
CA ASP A 158 -10.66 12.76 -11.50
C ASP A 158 -11.12 13.24 -10.11
N TRP A 159 -10.39 14.19 -9.52
CA TRP A 159 -10.78 14.79 -8.24
C TRP A 159 -12.12 15.55 -8.34
N GLU A 160 -12.31 16.30 -9.41
CA GLU A 160 -13.56 17.03 -9.68
C GLU A 160 -14.74 16.09 -9.93
N GLU A 161 -14.52 14.96 -10.60
CA GLU A 161 -15.52 13.91 -10.79
C GLU A 161 -15.93 13.28 -9.45
N LEU A 162 -14.96 12.87 -8.63
CA LEU A 162 -15.23 12.33 -7.29
C LEU A 162 -16.01 13.33 -6.43
N ARG A 163 -15.67 14.63 -6.54
CA ARG A 163 -16.38 15.71 -5.86
C ARG A 163 -17.84 15.79 -6.32
N GLY A 164 -18.07 15.73 -7.63
CA GLY A 164 -19.41 15.74 -8.23
C GLY A 164 -20.26 14.51 -7.86
N ASN A 165 -19.61 13.36 -7.66
CA ASN A 165 -20.24 12.10 -7.26
C ASN A 165 -20.54 12.01 -5.76
N GLY A 166 -20.17 13.03 -4.97
CA GLY A 166 -20.45 13.10 -3.54
C GLY A 166 -19.52 12.23 -2.67
N GLU A 167 -18.36 11.84 -3.19
CA GLU A 167 -17.35 11.14 -2.40
C GLU A 167 -16.66 12.09 -1.39
N ASP A 168 -16.01 11.51 -0.37
CA ASP A 168 -15.25 12.27 0.64
C ASP A 168 -13.94 12.81 0.04
N VAL A 169 -14.01 13.97 -0.60
CA VAL A 169 -12.87 14.58 -1.33
C VAL A 169 -12.11 15.65 -0.56
N TRP A 170 -12.58 15.99 0.65
CA TRP A 170 -11.94 16.97 1.53
C TRP A 170 -11.41 16.34 2.80
N LEU A 171 -10.23 16.76 3.21
CA LEU A 171 -9.65 16.51 4.54
C LEU A 171 -9.75 17.79 5.36
N PHE A 172 -10.44 17.73 6.50
CA PHE A 172 -10.43 18.80 7.49
C PHE A 172 -9.06 18.87 8.17
N ASP A 173 -8.29 19.91 7.87
CA ASP A 173 -6.89 20.12 8.28
C ASP A 173 -6.60 21.63 8.53
N PRO A 174 -7.28 22.26 9.51
CA PRO A 174 -7.08 23.67 9.80
C PRO A 174 -5.67 23.96 10.34
N ASP A 175 -5.23 25.21 10.17
CA ASP A 175 -4.10 25.75 10.94
C ASP A 175 -4.44 25.86 12.44
N LEU A 176 -3.46 26.28 13.25
CA LEU A 176 -3.70 26.51 14.68
C LEU A 176 -4.80 27.57 14.85
N ILE A 177 -5.86 27.20 15.57
CA ILE A 177 -6.92 28.10 15.98
C ILE A 177 -6.74 28.37 17.48
N GLN A 178 -6.41 29.61 17.84
CA GLN A 178 -5.99 29.98 19.20
C GLN A 178 -7.10 29.80 20.24
N GLU A 179 -8.35 29.88 19.80
CA GLU A 179 -9.56 29.78 20.60
C GLU A 179 -9.90 28.33 21.01
N ILE A 180 -9.25 27.33 20.38
CA ILE A 180 -9.55 25.92 20.62
C ILE A 180 -8.45 25.28 21.49
N PRO A 181 -8.79 24.71 22.66
CA PRO A 181 -7.84 23.97 23.48
C PRO A 181 -7.18 22.81 22.74
N GLU A 182 -5.91 22.56 23.05
CA GLU A 182 -5.11 21.49 22.47
C GLU A 182 -5.62 20.09 22.83
N SER A 183 -6.26 19.94 24.00
CA SER A 183 -6.86 18.69 24.49
C SER A 183 -8.37 18.65 24.23
N ILE A 184 -8.82 17.53 23.64
CA ILE A 184 -10.24 17.26 23.42
C ILE A 184 -11.03 17.17 24.74
N ARG A 185 -10.39 16.74 25.83
CA ARG A 185 -11.01 16.68 27.16
C ARG A 185 -11.33 18.07 27.67
N VAL A 186 -10.35 18.98 27.63
CA VAL A 186 -10.55 20.38 28.05
C VAL A 186 -11.62 21.06 27.19
N PHE A 187 -11.60 20.82 25.88
CA PHE A 187 -12.65 21.33 24.99
C PHE A 187 -14.04 20.79 25.38
N THR A 188 -14.15 19.49 25.68
CA THR A 188 -15.42 18.87 26.07
C THR A 188 -15.93 19.36 27.43
N GLU A 189 -15.04 19.56 28.40
CA GLU A 189 -15.34 20.15 29.71
C GLU A 189 -15.88 21.58 29.56
N GLN A 190 -15.21 22.42 28.76
CA GLN A 190 -15.67 23.78 28.46
C GLN A 190 -17.05 23.78 27.79
N MET A 191 -17.33 22.83 26.90
CA MET A 191 -18.66 22.70 26.26
C MET A 191 -19.76 22.31 27.25
N ALA A 192 -19.44 21.58 28.32
CA ALA A 192 -20.41 21.21 29.34
C ALA A 192 -20.71 22.37 30.30
N GLU A 193 -19.76 23.30 30.48
CA GLU A 193 -19.89 24.47 31.36
C GLU A 193 -20.51 25.68 30.63
N ASP A 194 -20.18 25.90 29.36
CA ASP A 194 -20.75 26.96 28.51
C ASP A 194 -22.10 26.55 27.90
N SER A 195 -23.17 26.57 28.71
CA SER A 195 -24.54 26.48 28.18
C SER A 195 -25.05 27.80 27.56
N SER A 196 -24.28 28.89 27.60
CA SER A 196 -24.66 30.13 26.92
C SER A 196 -23.47 31.06 26.75
N VAL A 197 -23.14 31.35 25.49
CA VAL A 197 -22.56 32.60 24.93
C VAL A 197 -21.67 32.17 23.76
N LEU A 198 -22.19 32.32 22.53
CA LEU A 198 -21.34 32.47 21.36
C LEU A 198 -20.76 33.89 21.43
N PRO A 199 -19.44 34.09 21.19
CA PRO A 199 -18.90 35.43 21.08
C PRO A 199 -19.58 36.15 19.90
N ASP A 200 -20.35 37.19 20.21
CA ASP A 200 -20.80 38.20 19.26
C ASP A 200 -19.59 39.10 18.97
N ASP A 201 -18.76 38.75 17.98
CA ASP A 201 -18.15 39.77 17.11
C ASP A 201 -17.53 39.17 15.84
N ASP A 202 -17.90 39.74 14.69
CA ASP A 202 -17.21 39.79 13.38
C ASP A 202 -16.60 38.52 12.71
N SER A 203 -16.87 37.30 13.21
CA SER A 203 -16.03 36.11 12.98
C SER A 203 -16.77 34.84 12.50
N GLY A 204 -17.67 34.96 11.51
CA GLY A 204 -18.46 33.82 10.99
C GLY A 204 -17.66 32.56 10.63
N ARG A 205 -16.41 32.69 10.16
CA ARG A 205 -15.54 31.55 9.80
C ARG A 205 -15.09 30.72 11.00
N VAL A 206 -14.64 31.37 12.07
CA VAL A 206 -14.21 30.68 13.31
C VAL A 206 -15.43 30.10 14.02
N ALA A 207 -16.57 30.80 13.96
CA ALA A 207 -17.84 30.29 14.50
C ALA A 207 -18.29 28.99 13.82
N ASN A 208 -18.18 28.88 12.49
CA ASN A 208 -18.54 27.68 11.75
C ASN A 208 -17.63 26.50 12.09
N VAL A 209 -16.31 26.72 12.17
CA VAL A 209 -15.36 25.68 12.60
C VAL A 209 -15.66 25.24 14.03
N LEU A 210 -15.87 26.17 14.96
CA LEU A 210 -16.23 25.85 16.34
C LEU A 210 -17.53 25.04 16.42
N ALA A 211 -18.56 25.44 15.67
CA ALA A 211 -19.83 24.71 15.59
C ALA A 211 -19.61 23.29 15.05
N TYR A 212 -18.79 23.13 14.03
CA TYR A 212 -18.41 21.83 13.48
C TYR A 212 -17.70 20.95 14.51
N LEU A 213 -16.70 21.48 15.22
CA LEU A 213 -15.99 20.74 16.27
C LEU A 213 -16.92 20.31 17.40
N ARG A 214 -17.81 21.20 17.86
CA ARG A 214 -18.81 20.90 18.90
C ARG A 214 -19.75 19.77 18.46
N GLY A 215 -20.28 19.88 17.25
CA GLY A 215 -21.14 18.84 16.66
C GLY A 215 -20.40 17.53 16.47
N GLY A 216 -19.16 17.58 16.02
CA GLY A 216 -18.32 16.42 15.75
C GLY A 216 -18.01 15.58 16.99
N VAL A 217 -17.65 16.23 18.11
CA VAL A 217 -17.41 15.54 19.39
C VAL A 217 -18.62 14.72 19.82
N SER A 218 -19.82 15.32 19.75
CA SER A 218 -21.06 14.66 20.15
C SER A 218 -21.53 13.61 19.15
N LYS A 219 -21.50 13.91 17.84
CA LYS A 219 -21.99 13.05 16.75
C LYS A 219 -21.12 11.81 16.54
N HIS A 220 -19.80 11.95 16.65
CA HIS A 220 -18.86 10.86 16.40
C HIS A 220 -18.32 10.22 17.68
N GLY A 221 -18.78 10.68 18.85
CA GLY A 221 -18.32 10.16 20.14
C GLY A 221 -16.81 10.29 20.31
N LEU A 222 -16.25 11.43 19.87
CA LEU A 222 -14.81 11.65 19.92
C LEU A 222 -14.38 11.73 21.39
N SER A 223 -13.44 10.87 21.78
CA SER A 223 -12.84 10.85 23.11
C SER A 223 -11.32 10.85 23.00
N GLU A 224 -10.64 10.98 24.14
CA GLU A 224 -9.20 10.74 24.20
C GLU A 224 -8.89 9.33 23.66
N THR A 225 -8.08 9.29 22.61
CA THR A 225 -7.48 8.07 22.07
C THR A 225 -6.00 8.37 21.85
N THR A 226 -5.15 7.33 21.82
CA THR A 226 -3.72 7.48 21.55
C THR A 226 -3.43 8.25 20.26
N THR A 227 -4.30 8.10 19.25
CA THR A 227 -4.17 8.79 17.96
C THR A 227 -4.39 10.31 18.05
N PHE A 228 -5.18 10.78 19.02
CA PHE A 228 -5.38 12.21 19.29
C PHE A 228 -4.32 12.78 20.24
N GLU A 229 -3.85 11.99 21.21
CA GLU A 229 -2.83 12.40 22.20
C GLU A 229 -1.45 12.61 21.58
N ASP A 230 -1.10 11.83 20.56
CA ASP A 230 0.19 11.93 19.86
C ASP A 230 0.30 13.17 18.94
N ARG A 231 -0.73 14.04 18.93
CA ARG A 231 -0.79 15.23 18.08
C ARG A 231 -0.76 16.51 18.91
N PRO A 232 -0.16 17.60 18.40
CA PRO A 232 -0.21 18.89 19.08
C PRO A 232 -1.63 19.44 19.19
N TYR A 233 -2.53 19.10 18.25
CA TYR A 233 -3.93 19.54 18.24
C TYR A 233 -4.86 18.36 17.91
N TRP A 234 -5.85 18.09 18.77
CA TRP A 234 -6.77 16.95 18.59
C TRP A 234 -7.64 17.07 17.32
N TYR A 235 -8.03 18.29 16.96
CA TYR A 235 -8.93 18.60 15.85
C TYR A 235 -8.23 18.62 14.49
N ARG A 236 -6.96 18.22 14.44
CA ARG A 236 -6.16 18.25 13.22
C ARG A 236 -5.44 16.90 13.05
N PRO A 237 -5.48 16.28 11.85
CA PRO A 237 -4.59 15.18 11.53
C PRO A 237 -3.13 15.62 11.55
N ARG A 238 -2.19 14.70 11.75
CA ARG A 238 -0.78 15.00 11.49
C ARG A 238 -0.66 15.43 10.03
N ARG A 239 -0.09 16.61 9.76
CA ARG A 239 0.11 17.06 8.37
C ARG A 239 1.17 16.23 7.68
N GLN A 240 0.86 15.90 6.43
CA GLN A 240 1.73 15.25 5.48
C GLN A 240 1.38 15.87 4.12
N ASP A 241 2.41 16.17 3.33
CA ASP A 241 2.21 16.80 2.03
C ASP A 241 1.52 15.86 1.03
N SER A 242 1.24 16.35 -0.17
CA SER A 242 0.74 15.50 -1.25
C SER A 242 1.86 14.56 -1.72
N PRO A 243 1.66 13.24 -1.77
CA PRO A 243 2.65 12.34 -2.36
C PRO A 243 2.70 12.56 -3.88
N GLN A 244 3.88 12.37 -4.47
CA GLN A 244 4.05 12.35 -5.93
C GLN A 244 3.58 11.01 -6.52
N VAL A 245 3.69 9.92 -5.75
CA VAL A 245 3.22 8.59 -6.16
C VAL A 245 2.40 7.97 -5.03
N LEU A 246 1.25 7.40 -5.38
CA LEU A 246 0.34 6.69 -4.48
C LEU A 246 0.41 5.19 -4.71
N ILE A 247 0.43 4.43 -3.61
CA ILE A 247 0.41 2.97 -3.65
C ILE A 247 -0.68 2.49 -2.71
N GLN A 248 -1.56 1.60 -3.18
CA GLN A 248 -2.51 0.94 -2.29
C GLN A 248 -1.78 0.03 -1.30
N ASN A 249 -2.12 0.10 -0.02
CA ASN A 249 -1.37 -0.65 1.00
C ASN A 249 -1.72 -2.15 1.03
N ALA A 250 -2.76 -2.55 0.30
CA ALA A 250 -3.18 -3.94 0.16
C ALA A 250 -4.00 -4.13 -1.12
N SER A 251 -3.86 -5.29 -1.76
CA SER A 251 -4.54 -5.63 -3.02
C SER A 251 -4.75 -7.13 -3.16
N GLY A 252 -5.76 -7.53 -3.95
CA GLY A 252 -5.95 -8.90 -4.41
C GLY A 252 -5.42 -9.16 -5.82
N ASP A 253 -5.23 -8.10 -6.61
CA ASP A 253 -4.94 -8.16 -8.06
C ASP A 253 -3.62 -7.43 -8.39
N GLY A 254 -2.64 -7.48 -7.49
CA GLY A 254 -1.36 -6.79 -7.66
C GLY A 254 -1.35 -5.32 -7.21
N PHE A 255 -0.18 -4.67 -7.24
CA PHE A 255 0.00 -3.31 -6.72
C PHE A 255 0.23 -2.32 -7.85
N THR A 256 -0.64 -1.31 -7.92
CA THR A 256 -0.48 -0.18 -8.84
C THR A 256 0.28 0.95 -8.18
N PHE A 257 1.29 1.47 -8.89
CA PHE A 257 2.05 2.65 -8.51
C PHE A 257 1.55 3.83 -9.34
N LEU A 258 0.77 4.69 -8.70
CA LEU A 258 -0.01 5.70 -9.37
C LEU A 258 0.66 7.09 -9.28
N LEU A 259 0.80 7.78 -10.41
CA LEU A 259 1.28 9.16 -10.42
C LEU A 259 0.19 10.12 -9.93
N ASN A 260 0.47 10.90 -8.90
CA ASN A 260 -0.47 11.92 -8.41
C ASN A 260 -0.08 13.28 -8.97
N GLU A 261 -0.89 13.79 -9.91
CA GLU A 261 -0.68 15.09 -10.57
C GLU A 261 -1.48 16.20 -9.86
N THR A 262 -1.99 15.95 -8.65
CA THR A 262 -2.82 16.87 -7.87
C THR A 262 -2.19 17.21 -6.51
N PRO A 263 -2.65 18.28 -5.83
CA PRO A 263 -2.30 18.53 -4.43
C PRO A 263 -3.08 17.63 -3.45
N ALA A 264 -3.82 16.62 -3.93
CA ALA A 264 -4.66 15.79 -3.08
C ALA A 264 -3.82 14.85 -2.21
N ARG A 265 -4.12 14.87 -0.92
CA ARG A 265 -3.46 14.06 0.10
C ARG A 265 -4.13 12.70 0.23
N ASN A 266 -3.48 11.81 0.97
CA ASN A 266 -3.95 10.47 1.28
C ASN A 266 -3.98 10.22 2.80
N ILE A 267 -4.70 9.17 3.20
CA ILE A 267 -4.70 8.66 4.58
C ILE A 267 -4.28 7.19 4.58
N HIS A 268 -4.26 6.57 5.75
CA HIS A 268 -3.75 5.23 6.08
C HIS A 268 -4.05 4.04 5.14
N ASN A 269 -4.96 4.20 4.17
CA ASN A 269 -5.27 3.22 3.11
C ASN A 269 -4.27 3.21 1.95
N PHE A 270 -3.44 4.26 1.86
CA PHE A 270 -2.37 4.37 0.89
C PHE A 270 -1.02 4.47 1.62
N ASP A 271 0.01 3.99 0.95
CA ASP A 271 1.38 4.45 1.12
C ASP A 271 1.70 5.47 0.02
N GLY A 272 2.73 6.28 0.21
CA GLY A 272 3.11 7.32 -0.74
C GLY A 272 4.62 7.50 -0.85
N LEU A 273 5.05 7.94 -2.03
CA LEU A 273 6.40 8.43 -2.29
C LEU A 273 6.40 9.96 -2.25
N TYR A 274 7.32 10.50 -1.46
CA TYR A 274 7.52 11.93 -1.20
C TYR A 274 8.97 12.29 -1.50
N ASP A 275 9.25 13.59 -1.64
CA ASP A 275 10.61 14.11 -1.85
C ASP A 275 11.38 13.35 -2.96
N VAL A 276 10.70 13.03 -4.07
CA VAL A 276 11.30 12.26 -5.16
C VAL A 276 12.47 13.06 -5.74
N THR A 277 13.64 12.44 -5.80
CA THR A 277 14.89 13.07 -6.29
C THR A 277 15.05 12.96 -7.81
N LEU A 278 14.25 12.09 -8.44
CA LEU A 278 14.20 11.88 -9.88
C LEU A 278 13.52 13.04 -10.59
N ASN A 279 13.99 13.34 -11.81
CA ASN A 279 13.27 14.24 -12.71
C ASN A 279 11.99 13.58 -13.27
N GLU A 280 11.18 14.34 -14.00
CA GLU A 280 9.88 13.85 -14.50
C GLU A 280 10.02 12.61 -15.40
N THR A 281 10.97 12.61 -16.34
CA THR A 281 11.20 11.48 -17.26
C THR A 281 11.69 10.25 -16.51
N GLU A 282 12.67 10.42 -15.61
CA GLU A 282 13.18 9.33 -14.76
C GLU A 282 12.09 8.75 -13.85
N LEU A 283 11.24 9.59 -13.26
CA LEU A 283 10.12 9.14 -12.43
C LEU A 283 9.12 8.33 -13.26
N LYS A 284 8.75 8.80 -14.45
CA LYS A 284 7.86 8.06 -15.37
C LYS A 284 8.48 6.74 -15.81
N ALA A 285 9.79 6.70 -16.10
CA ALA A 285 10.50 5.46 -16.41
C ALA A 285 10.48 4.48 -15.24
N LEU A 286 10.70 4.96 -14.01
CA LEU A 286 10.59 4.14 -12.80
C LEU A 286 9.16 3.62 -12.62
N LEU A 287 8.14 4.44 -12.89
CA LEU A 287 6.74 4.03 -12.83
C LEU A 287 6.36 3.03 -13.92
N ALA A 288 6.97 3.12 -15.11
CA ALA A 288 6.85 2.09 -16.15
C ALA A 288 7.33 0.74 -15.60
N TYR A 289 8.53 0.71 -15.00
CA TYR A 289 9.06 -0.48 -14.36
C TYR A 289 8.15 -0.96 -13.23
N LEU A 290 7.78 -0.10 -12.28
CA LEU A 290 6.99 -0.51 -11.11
C LEU A 290 5.60 -1.08 -11.45
N ASN A 291 5.04 -0.71 -12.60
CA ASN A 291 3.76 -1.24 -13.11
C ASN A 291 3.94 -2.32 -14.20
N SER A 292 5.13 -2.91 -14.31
CA SER A 292 5.45 -4.00 -15.25
C SER A 292 5.28 -5.38 -14.62
N GLY A 293 5.18 -6.42 -15.45
CA GLY A 293 5.18 -7.81 -14.98
C GLY A 293 6.52 -8.23 -14.37
N VAL A 294 7.61 -7.57 -14.76
CA VAL A 294 8.94 -7.74 -14.14
C VAL A 294 8.89 -7.28 -12.67
N ALA A 295 8.43 -6.05 -12.41
CA ALA A 295 8.37 -5.53 -11.05
C ALA A 295 7.33 -6.25 -10.19
N GLU A 296 6.19 -6.68 -10.75
CA GLU A 296 5.19 -7.46 -10.02
C GLU A 296 5.81 -8.70 -9.35
N ARG A 297 6.62 -9.45 -10.10
CA ARG A 297 7.37 -10.61 -9.58
C ARG A 297 8.40 -10.23 -8.51
N VAL A 298 8.99 -9.03 -8.59
CA VAL A 298 9.89 -8.55 -7.54
C VAL A 298 9.10 -8.16 -6.30
N VAL A 299 7.99 -7.43 -6.46
CA VAL A 299 7.11 -6.95 -5.39
C VAL A 299 6.50 -8.10 -4.60
N SER A 300 6.09 -9.20 -5.26
CA SER A 300 5.53 -10.38 -4.58
C SER A 300 6.49 -11.03 -3.57
N ASN A 301 7.79 -10.78 -3.67
CA ASN A 301 8.77 -11.25 -2.67
C ASN A 301 8.78 -10.39 -1.39
N TYR A 302 8.11 -9.23 -1.42
CA TYR A 302 8.06 -8.22 -0.36
C TYR A 302 6.65 -8.01 0.20
N THR A 303 5.64 -8.65 -0.39
CA THR A 303 4.26 -8.67 0.12
C THR A 303 4.11 -9.64 1.30
N GLN A 304 3.02 -9.49 2.02
CA GLN A 304 2.57 -10.44 3.04
C GLN A 304 1.13 -10.83 2.77
N THR A 305 0.87 -12.12 2.53
CA THR A 305 -0.49 -12.61 2.33
C THR A 305 -1.31 -12.45 3.62
N ARG A 306 -2.49 -11.83 3.49
CA ARG A 306 -3.50 -11.72 4.55
C ARG A 306 -4.66 -12.66 4.27
N GLN A 307 -5.58 -12.75 5.24
CA GLN A 307 -6.79 -13.55 5.09
C GLN A 307 -7.56 -13.13 3.83
N GLY A 308 -8.00 -14.12 3.05
CA GLY A 308 -8.78 -13.91 1.83
C GLY A 308 -7.97 -13.65 0.56
N GLY A 309 -6.66 -13.91 0.56
CA GLY A 309 -5.81 -13.72 -0.62
C GLY A 309 -5.35 -12.28 -0.84
N LEU A 310 -5.71 -11.37 0.06
CA LEU A 310 -5.28 -9.97 0.00
C LEU A 310 -3.80 -9.89 0.38
N GLU A 311 -2.97 -9.47 -0.54
CA GLU A 311 -1.57 -9.16 -0.27
C GLU A 311 -1.45 -7.78 0.38
N LYS A 312 -0.51 -7.65 1.32
CA LYS A 312 -0.20 -6.38 1.96
C LYS A 312 1.24 -5.97 1.66
N LEU A 313 1.41 -4.79 1.10
CA LEU A 313 2.71 -4.15 0.88
C LEU A 313 2.83 -2.97 1.85
N GLY A 314 3.68 -3.11 2.86
CA GLY A 314 3.86 -2.07 3.88
C GLY A 314 4.98 -1.08 3.55
N PRO A 315 5.05 0.08 4.23
CA PRO A 315 6.06 1.10 3.99
C PRO A 315 7.49 0.59 4.25
N GLY A 316 7.68 -0.30 5.23
CA GLY A 316 8.99 -0.91 5.50
C GLY A 316 9.46 -1.87 4.40
N ALA A 317 8.52 -2.49 3.68
CA ALA A 317 8.80 -3.35 2.54
C ALA A 317 9.09 -2.51 1.29
N LEU A 318 8.27 -1.48 1.03
CA LEU A 318 8.49 -0.48 -0.03
C LEU A 318 9.88 0.14 0.06
N LYS A 319 10.34 0.55 1.25
CA LYS A 319 11.70 1.09 1.44
C LYS A 319 12.84 0.16 1.05
N LYS A 320 12.60 -1.16 1.01
CA LYS A 320 13.61 -2.16 0.69
C LYS A 320 13.38 -2.77 -0.69
N LEU A 321 12.34 -2.33 -1.39
CA LEU A 321 11.97 -2.87 -2.69
C LEU A 321 13.11 -2.59 -3.68
N PRO A 322 13.68 -3.62 -4.33
CA PRO A 322 14.66 -3.46 -5.37
C PRO A 322 13.99 -2.89 -6.63
N VAL A 323 14.57 -1.83 -7.16
CA VAL A 323 14.13 -1.17 -8.39
C VAL A 323 15.32 -0.91 -9.30
N ILE A 324 15.05 -0.82 -10.60
CA ILE A 324 16.08 -0.45 -11.58
C ILE A 324 16.67 0.93 -11.25
N ASP A 325 17.96 1.10 -11.50
CA ASP A 325 18.58 2.42 -11.39
C ASP A 325 18.32 3.21 -12.68
N VAL A 326 17.21 3.96 -12.70
CA VAL A 326 16.83 4.81 -13.84
C VAL A 326 17.83 5.95 -14.08
N THR A 327 18.77 6.20 -13.16
CA THR A 327 19.80 7.23 -13.34
C THR A 327 21.09 6.70 -13.98
N ASP A 328 21.20 5.39 -14.15
CA ASP A 328 22.38 4.71 -14.72
C ASP A 328 22.08 3.93 -16.02
N ILE A 329 20.81 3.95 -16.48
CA ILE A 329 20.44 3.46 -17.80
C ILE A 329 20.55 4.59 -18.84
N ASP A 330 20.64 4.24 -20.12
CA ASP A 330 20.81 5.24 -21.17
C ASP A 330 19.56 6.14 -21.35
N ASP A 331 19.79 7.36 -21.83
CA ASP A 331 18.75 8.39 -21.98
C ASP A 331 17.64 7.96 -22.95
N GLU A 332 17.97 7.17 -23.99
CA GLU A 332 17.02 6.67 -24.99
C GLU A 332 16.07 5.67 -24.32
N LEU A 333 16.60 4.70 -23.59
CA LEU A 333 15.81 3.75 -22.82
C LEU A 333 14.94 4.41 -21.74
N THR A 334 15.48 5.40 -21.04
CA THR A 334 14.73 6.15 -20.02
C THR A 334 13.54 6.86 -20.65
N THR A 335 13.74 7.47 -21.82
CA THR A 335 12.68 8.14 -22.56
C THR A 335 11.64 7.14 -23.07
N ASP A 336 12.07 6.01 -23.63
CA ASP A 336 11.18 4.96 -24.12
C ASP A 336 10.27 4.41 -23.00
N LEU A 337 10.83 4.14 -21.82
CA LEU A 337 10.05 3.70 -20.66
C LEU A 337 9.07 4.78 -20.19
N ALA A 338 9.49 6.04 -20.13
CA ALA A 338 8.62 7.15 -19.76
C ALA A 338 7.45 7.31 -20.75
N ASP A 339 7.71 7.24 -22.05
CA ASP A 339 6.69 7.32 -23.11
C ASP A 339 5.73 6.12 -23.07
N LEU A 340 6.23 4.93 -22.74
CA LEU A 340 5.40 3.74 -22.52
C LEU A 340 4.51 3.88 -21.29
N PHE A 341 4.99 4.49 -20.20
CA PHE A 341 4.16 4.79 -19.05
C PHE A 341 3.07 5.81 -19.41
N ASP A 342 3.39 6.87 -20.15
CA ASP A 342 2.39 7.83 -20.63
C ASP A 342 1.36 7.14 -21.54
N THR A 343 1.80 6.23 -22.40
CA THR A 343 0.90 5.39 -23.21
C THR A 343 0.01 4.51 -22.34
N LEU A 344 0.55 3.90 -21.28
CA LEU A 344 -0.20 3.05 -20.34
C LEU A 344 -1.32 3.84 -19.66
N ARG A 345 -0.99 5.01 -19.09
CA ARG A 345 -1.96 5.93 -18.46
C ARG A 345 -3.10 6.31 -19.40
N GLU A 346 -2.76 6.69 -20.62
CA GLU A 346 -3.72 7.12 -21.63
C GLU A 346 -4.55 5.96 -22.20
N THR A 347 -4.01 4.74 -22.21
CA THR A 347 -4.74 3.53 -22.63
C THR A 347 -5.82 3.19 -21.62
N THR A 348 -5.49 3.20 -20.32
CA THR A 348 -6.49 2.95 -19.27
C THR A 348 -7.62 3.97 -19.28
N ARG A 349 -7.31 5.25 -19.50
CA ARG A 349 -8.34 6.31 -19.60
C ARG A 349 -9.31 6.17 -20.78
N ARG A 350 -8.96 5.35 -21.78
CA ARG A 350 -9.85 5.03 -22.91
C ARG A 350 -10.66 3.76 -22.69
N ASP A 351 -10.54 3.14 -21.51
CA ASP A 351 -11.04 1.80 -21.19
C ASP A 351 -10.51 0.73 -22.18
N ASP A 352 -9.31 0.96 -22.72
CA ASP A 352 -8.64 0.04 -23.63
C ASP A 352 -7.77 -0.97 -22.86
N ASP A 353 -7.48 -2.11 -23.50
CA ASP A 353 -6.67 -3.17 -22.92
C ASP A 353 -5.19 -2.77 -22.77
N CYS A 354 -4.74 -2.70 -21.51
CA CYS A 354 -3.39 -2.33 -21.12
C CYS A 354 -2.37 -3.45 -21.30
N GLU A 355 -2.80 -4.71 -21.50
CA GLU A 355 -1.91 -5.88 -21.61
C GLU A 355 -0.89 -5.69 -22.74
N SER A 356 -1.30 -5.09 -23.86
CA SER A 356 -0.41 -4.80 -24.98
C SER A 356 0.72 -3.80 -24.65
N VAL A 357 0.45 -2.82 -23.78
CA VAL A 357 1.42 -1.81 -23.36
C VAL A 357 2.35 -2.39 -22.29
N ILE A 358 1.81 -3.12 -21.32
CA ILE A 358 2.59 -3.83 -20.29
C ILE A 358 3.57 -4.81 -20.95
N ASN A 359 3.13 -5.60 -21.93
CA ASN A 359 4.00 -6.51 -22.67
C ASN A 359 5.14 -5.79 -23.40
N ARG A 360 4.91 -4.56 -23.88
CA ARG A 360 5.96 -3.73 -24.50
C ARG A 360 6.96 -3.24 -23.45
N ILE A 361 6.48 -2.81 -22.28
CA ILE A 361 7.34 -2.44 -21.15
C ILE A 361 8.21 -3.64 -20.75
N ASP A 362 7.61 -4.81 -20.55
CA ASP A 362 8.32 -6.05 -20.20
C ASP A 362 9.39 -6.42 -21.24
N ALA A 363 9.07 -6.30 -22.53
CA ALA A 363 10.01 -6.61 -23.61
C ALA A 363 11.20 -5.63 -23.67
N VAL A 364 10.99 -4.37 -23.31
CA VAL A 364 12.05 -3.35 -23.20
C VAL A 364 12.92 -3.66 -21.98
N LEU A 365 12.32 -3.97 -20.83
CA LEU A 365 13.06 -4.31 -19.61
C LEU A 365 13.89 -5.58 -19.75
N GLN A 366 13.37 -6.63 -20.40
CA GLN A 366 14.08 -7.90 -20.62
C GLN A 366 15.30 -7.80 -21.55
N GLN A 367 15.44 -6.72 -22.32
CA GLN A 367 16.62 -6.50 -23.16
C GLN A 367 17.78 -5.90 -22.36
N THR A 368 17.48 -5.33 -21.19
CA THR A 368 18.41 -4.52 -20.38
C THR A 368 18.76 -5.21 -19.06
N LEU A 369 17.81 -5.97 -18.50
CA LEU A 369 17.94 -6.78 -17.28
C LEU A 369 18.40 -8.19 -17.60
#